data_AF-A0A950PB41-F1
#
_entry.id   AF-A0A950PB41-F1
#
_cell.length_a   1.000
_cell.length_b   1.000
_cell.length_c   1.000
_cell.angle_alpha   90.00
_cell.angle_beta   90.00
_cell.angle_gamma   90.00
#
_symmetry.space_group_name_H-M   'P 1'
#
loop_
_entity.id
_entity.type
_entity.pdbx_description
1 polymer ?
#
loop_
_entity_poly.entity_id
_entity_poly.type
_entity_poly.pdbx_seq_one_letter_code
_entity_poly.pdbx_strand_id
1 'polypeptide(L)'
;MPLLYLEFGVYGGRSISRMTELFRHSQARFVGFDSFEGLPEDWAQAGTVKERGFFSTQGRIPAISDPRVSFEKGWFQNTLPSFLAARNLKEPAPILVHYDADLYSSTLFVLCMLWPVTTGYYFIFDEFMGDELLALDDFARAFPVELEFLCSAGTYPAKVFGHMRRTTQ
;
A
#
# COMPACT_ATOMS: atom_id res chain seq x y z
N MET A 1 -18.15 -10.07 2.79
CA MET A 1 -18.08 -8.88 3.66
C MET A 1 -17.59 -7.69 2.84
N PRO A 2 -17.98 -6.45 3.19
CA PRO A 2 -17.32 -5.26 2.65
C PRO A 2 -15.82 -5.27 3.01
N LEU A 3 -14.96 -4.90 2.07
CA LEU A 3 -13.50 -4.76 2.23
C LEU A 3 -13.11 -3.35 1.78
N LEU A 4 -12.20 -2.69 2.49
CA LEU A 4 -11.48 -1.55 1.96
C LEU A 4 -10.07 -2.00 1.57
N TYR A 5 -9.77 -1.95 0.28
CA TYR A 5 -8.45 -2.23 -0.27
C TYR A 5 -7.75 -0.93 -0.64
N LEU A 6 -6.56 -0.70 -0.11
CA LEU A 6 -5.71 0.45 -0.41
C LEU A 6 -4.42 -0.05 -1.05
N GLU A 7 -4.12 0.38 -2.28
CA GLU A 7 -2.88 0.04 -2.98
C GLU A 7 -2.02 1.29 -3.15
N PHE A 8 -0.75 1.22 -2.73
CA PHE A 8 0.22 2.30 -2.81
C PHE A 8 1.28 1.91 -3.83
N GLY A 9 1.20 2.50 -5.04
CA GLY A 9 1.89 2.02 -6.24
C GLY A 9 0.95 1.18 -7.09
N VAL A 10 0.39 1.78 -8.14
CA VAL A 10 -0.67 1.19 -8.99
C VAL A 10 -0.15 0.89 -10.39
N TYR A 11 0.68 1.78 -10.93
CA TYR A 11 1.18 1.73 -12.31
C TYR A 11 0.05 1.47 -13.32
N GLY A 12 0.06 0.33 -14.01
CA GLY A 12 -0.94 -0.10 -14.98
C GLY A 12 -2.21 -0.73 -14.38
N GLY A 13 -2.33 -0.82 -13.05
CA GLY A 13 -3.52 -1.28 -12.35
C GLY A 13 -3.77 -2.79 -12.40
N ARG A 14 -2.74 -3.60 -12.66
CA ARG A 14 -2.87 -5.07 -12.74
C ARG A 14 -3.30 -5.68 -11.41
N SER A 15 -2.64 -5.26 -10.33
CA SER A 15 -2.86 -5.78 -8.97
C SER A 15 -4.23 -5.38 -8.44
N ILE A 16 -4.58 -4.08 -8.43
CA ILE A 16 -5.94 -3.63 -8.08
C ILE A 16 -7.04 -4.27 -8.94
N SER A 17 -6.83 -4.47 -10.25
CA SER A 17 -7.80 -5.19 -11.11
C SER A 17 -7.98 -6.64 -10.65
N ARG A 18 -6.89 -7.32 -10.29
CA ARG A 18 -6.97 -8.69 -9.77
C ARG A 18 -7.74 -8.75 -8.45
N MET A 19 -7.57 -7.75 -7.59
CA MET A 19 -8.27 -7.68 -6.30
C MET A 19 -9.78 -7.51 -6.46
N THR A 20 -10.25 -6.78 -7.48
CA THR A 20 -11.70 -6.63 -7.73
C THR A 20 -12.37 -7.93 -8.15
N GLU A 21 -11.64 -8.80 -8.85
CA GLU A 21 -12.10 -10.13 -9.27
C GLU A 21 -12.22 -11.11 -8.10
N LEU A 22 -11.28 -11.02 -7.14
CA LEU A 22 -11.23 -11.87 -5.94
C LEU A 22 -12.27 -11.44 -4.91
N PHE A 23 -12.40 -10.14 -4.66
CA PHE A 23 -13.31 -9.59 -3.65
C PHE A 23 -14.55 -9.00 -4.33
N ARG A 24 -15.59 -9.82 -4.53
CA ARG A 24 -16.78 -9.47 -5.34
C ARG A 24 -17.91 -8.77 -4.60
N HIS A 25 -17.75 -8.47 -3.31
CA HIS A 25 -18.79 -7.81 -2.54
C HIS A 25 -19.08 -6.41 -3.12
N SER A 26 -20.35 -6.04 -3.29
CA SER A 26 -20.77 -4.77 -3.92
C SER A 26 -20.36 -3.54 -3.10
N GLN A 27 -20.24 -3.72 -1.79
CA GLN A 27 -19.77 -2.69 -0.86
C GLN A 27 -18.25 -2.70 -0.65
N ALA A 28 -17.50 -3.58 -1.32
CA ALA A 28 -16.04 -3.47 -1.32
C ALA A 28 -15.62 -2.18 -2.05
N ARG A 29 -14.50 -1.59 -1.63
CA ARG A 29 -13.91 -0.40 -2.24
C ARG A 29 -12.42 -0.66 -2.46
N PHE A 30 -11.94 -0.27 -3.62
CA PHE A 30 -10.54 -0.41 -4.01
C PHE A 30 -10.03 0.99 -4.36
N VAL A 31 -8.99 1.44 -3.66
CA VAL A 31 -8.43 2.77 -3.82
C VAL A 31 -6.96 2.64 -4.14
N GLY A 32 -6.57 3.08 -5.33
CA GLY A 32 -5.17 3.13 -5.72
C GLY A 32 -4.58 4.53 -5.54
N PHE A 33 -3.42 4.61 -4.89
CA PHE A 33 -2.63 5.83 -4.72
C PHE A 33 -1.39 5.72 -5.61
N ASP A 34 -1.22 6.69 -6.51
CA ASP A 34 -0.06 6.73 -7.40
C ASP A 34 0.11 8.15 -7.97
N SER A 35 1.35 8.57 -8.20
CA SER A 35 1.62 9.81 -8.94
C SER A 35 1.28 9.65 -10.42
N PHE A 36 1.40 8.43 -10.94
CA PHE A 36 1.44 8.07 -12.37
C PHE A 36 2.60 8.72 -13.12
N GLU A 37 3.53 9.34 -12.39
CA GLU A 37 4.72 10.02 -12.89
C GLU A 37 5.99 9.18 -12.68
N GLY A 38 5.87 8.02 -12.01
CA GLY A 38 6.96 7.10 -11.69
C GLY A 38 7.64 7.47 -10.37
N LEU A 39 8.83 6.89 -10.15
CA LEU A 39 9.59 7.08 -8.91
C LEU A 39 9.99 8.57 -8.72
N PRO A 40 9.91 9.12 -7.49
CA PRO A 40 10.35 10.48 -7.19
C PRO A 40 11.89 10.62 -7.13
N GLU A 41 12.60 9.52 -6.92
CA GLU A 41 14.05 9.45 -6.81
C GLU A 41 14.60 8.14 -7.41
N ASP A 42 15.91 8.04 -7.52
CA ASP A 42 16.56 6.82 -7.99
C ASP A 42 16.43 5.73 -6.92
N TRP A 43 16.06 4.54 -7.35
CA TRP A 43 15.91 3.39 -6.47
C TRP A 43 16.94 2.31 -6.80
N ALA A 44 17.85 2.07 -5.86
CA ALA A 44 18.89 1.06 -5.99
C ALA A 44 18.50 -0.22 -5.25
N GLN A 45 18.24 -1.31 -5.98
CA GLN A 45 17.85 -2.60 -5.41
C GLN A 45 18.64 -3.73 -6.08
N ALA A 46 19.18 -4.64 -5.27
CA ALA A 46 19.85 -5.88 -5.70
C ALA A 46 20.91 -5.69 -6.81
N GLY A 47 21.68 -4.58 -6.76
CA GLY A 47 22.73 -4.27 -7.74
C GLY A 47 22.23 -3.65 -9.05
N THR A 48 20.95 -3.27 -9.12
CA THR A 48 20.36 -2.50 -10.23
C THR A 48 19.87 -1.15 -9.72
N VAL A 49 19.84 -0.15 -10.60
CA VAL A 49 19.29 1.18 -10.31
C VAL A 49 18.14 1.44 -11.27
N LYS A 50 16.95 1.69 -10.72
CA LYS A 50 15.81 2.23 -11.45
C LYS A 50 15.83 3.74 -11.26
N GLU A 51 16.07 4.48 -12.34
CA GLU A 51 16.18 5.94 -12.29
C GLU A 51 14.83 6.60 -11.94
N ARG A 52 14.88 7.84 -11.45
CA ARG A 52 13.68 8.68 -11.27
C ARG A 52 12.77 8.62 -12.51
N GLY A 53 11.48 8.38 -12.28
CA GLY A 53 10.48 8.29 -13.33
C GLY A 53 10.38 6.93 -14.04
N PHE A 54 11.17 5.92 -13.67
CA PHE A 54 11.21 4.60 -14.34
C PHE A 54 9.81 3.97 -14.53
N PHE A 55 8.92 4.09 -13.55
CA PHE A 55 7.55 3.55 -13.59
C PHE A 55 6.47 4.54 -14.06
N SER A 56 6.84 5.57 -14.83
CA SER A 56 5.86 6.55 -15.30
C SER A 56 4.88 5.96 -16.32
N THR A 57 3.58 6.21 -16.12
CA THR A 57 2.55 5.98 -17.16
C THR A 57 2.27 7.25 -17.97
N GLN A 58 3.17 8.24 -17.90
CA GLN A 58 2.99 9.59 -18.44
C GLN A 58 1.77 10.30 -17.83
N GLY A 59 1.52 10.07 -16.54
CA GLY A 59 0.41 10.64 -15.79
C GLY A 59 -0.95 10.03 -16.14
N ARG A 60 -1.01 8.91 -16.88
CA ARG A 60 -2.26 8.25 -17.28
C ARG A 60 -2.72 7.28 -16.20
N ILE A 61 -3.93 7.51 -15.70
CA ILE A 61 -4.62 6.60 -14.78
C ILE A 61 -5.11 5.37 -15.58
N PRO A 62 -4.94 4.13 -15.09
CA PRO A 62 -5.43 2.94 -15.78
C PRO A 62 -6.96 2.93 -15.91
N ALA A 63 -7.44 2.48 -17.06
CA ALA A 63 -8.87 2.37 -17.33
C ALA A 63 -9.43 1.06 -16.75
N ILE A 64 -10.01 1.14 -15.55
CA ILE A 64 -10.70 0.03 -14.89
C ILE A 64 -12.20 0.35 -14.81
N SER A 65 -13.04 -0.52 -15.38
CA SER A 65 -14.49 -0.30 -15.49
C SER A 65 -15.28 -0.67 -14.23
N ASP A 66 -14.63 -1.25 -13.22
CA ASP A 66 -15.30 -1.66 -11.98
C ASP A 66 -15.70 -0.43 -11.15
N PRO A 67 -16.99 -0.22 -10.85
CA PRO A 67 -17.47 0.98 -10.15
C PRO A 67 -17.02 1.06 -8.69
N ARG A 68 -16.38 0.02 -8.16
CA ARG A 68 -15.84 -0.03 -6.79
C ARG A 68 -14.40 0.51 -6.72
N VAL A 69 -13.79 0.79 -7.87
CA VAL A 69 -12.41 1.28 -7.99
C VAL A 69 -12.39 2.80 -8.08
N SER A 70 -11.44 3.40 -7.38
CA SER A 70 -11.14 4.84 -7.44
C SER A 70 -9.64 5.06 -7.32
N PHE A 71 -9.16 6.21 -7.78
CA PHE A 71 -7.74 6.55 -7.77
C PHE A 71 -7.49 7.93 -7.18
N GLU A 72 -6.48 8.01 -6.33
CA GLU A 72 -5.97 9.24 -5.75
C GLU A 72 -4.65 9.60 -6.46
N LYS A 73 -4.76 10.40 -7.53
CA LYS A 73 -3.61 10.78 -8.36
C LYS A 73 -2.75 11.85 -7.66
N GLY A 74 -1.49 11.52 -7.42
CA GLY A 74 -0.47 12.40 -6.86
C GLY A 74 0.44 11.67 -5.88
N TRP A 75 1.50 12.35 -5.44
CA TRP A 75 2.40 11.82 -4.41
C TRP A 75 1.65 11.54 -3.11
N PHE A 76 2.03 10.48 -2.39
CA PHE A 76 1.31 10.02 -1.20
C PHE A 76 1.11 11.11 -0.15
N GLN A 77 2.14 11.94 0.08
CA GLN A 77 2.09 13.07 1.01
C GLN A 77 1.09 14.17 0.64
N ASN A 78 0.69 14.23 -0.64
CA ASN A 78 -0.27 15.22 -1.13
C ASN A 78 -1.70 14.67 -1.19
N THR A 79 -1.87 13.34 -1.28
CA THR A 79 -3.18 12.71 -1.50
C THR A 79 -3.71 12.00 -0.25
N LEU A 80 -2.88 11.16 0.38
CA LEU A 80 -3.28 10.31 1.50
C LEU A 80 -3.85 11.09 2.70
N PRO A 81 -3.27 12.22 3.16
CA PRO A 81 -3.81 12.94 4.31
C PRO A 81 -5.27 13.40 4.10
N SER A 82 -5.57 13.93 2.91
CA SER A 82 -6.92 14.41 2.58
C SER A 82 -7.93 13.25 2.49
N PHE A 83 -7.52 12.13 1.91
CA PHE A 83 -8.32 10.92 1.83
C PHE A 83 -8.66 10.37 3.23
N LEU A 84 -7.67 10.29 4.12
CA LEU A 84 -7.87 9.80 5.50
C LEU A 84 -8.73 10.75 6.33
N ALA A 85 -8.63 12.07 6.11
CA ALA A 85 -9.49 13.04 6.78
C ALA A 85 -10.96 12.94 6.33
N ALA A 86 -11.20 12.63 5.06
CA ALA A 86 -12.53 12.47 4.50
C ALA A 86 -13.20 11.12 4.84
N ARG A 87 -12.43 10.12 5.29
CA ARG A 87 -12.93 8.78 5.61
C ARG A 87 -12.80 8.43 7.07
N ASN A 88 -13.89 7.94 7.67
CA ASN A 88 -13.82 7.35 8.99
C ASN A 88 -13.36 5.87 8.90
N LEU A 89 -12.05 5.64 8.95
CA LEU A 89 -11.47 4.28 8.90
C LEU A 89 -11.70 3.45 10.18
N LYS A 90 -12.45 3.97 11.15
CA LYS A 90 -12.90 3.20 12.34
C LYS A 90 -14.15 2.36 12.07
N GLU A 91 -14.71 2.42 10.86
CA GLU A 91 -15.84 1.59 10.44
C GLU A 91 -15.48 0.09 10.33
N PRO A 92 -16.45 -0.83 10.46
CA PRO A 92 -16.19 -2.25 10.75
C PRO A 92 -15.70 -3.08 9.55
N ALA A 93 -15.45 -2.48 8.38
CA ALA A 93 -14.96 -3.22 7.23
C ALA A 93 -13.46 -3.54 7.43
N PRO A 94 -13.02 -4.80 7.18
CA PRO A 94 -11.60 -5.09 7.14
C PRO A 94 -10.88 -4.20 6.14
N ILE A 95 -9.68 -3.78 6.52
CA ILE A 95 -8.77 -3.00 5.68
C ILE A 95 -7.64 -3.92 5.24
N LEU A 96 -7.37 -3.91 3.94
CA LEU A 96 -6.21 -4.56 3.33
C LEU A 96 -5.36 -3.49 2.65
N VAL A 97 -4.12 -3.36 3.08
CA VAL A 97 -3.15 -2.41 2.53
C VAL A 97 -2.12 -3.16 1.71
N HIS A 98 -1.94 -2.76 0.47
CA HIS A 98 -0.90 -3.27 -0.42
C HIS A 98 0.17 -2.20 -0.56
N TYR A 99 1.33 -2.47 0.04
CA TYR A 99 2.55 -1.71 -0.12
C TYR A 99 3.28 -2.23 -1.35
N ASP A 100 3.24 -1.46 -2.43
CA ASP A 100 3.98 -1.66 -3.69
C ASP A 100 4.70 -0.34 -4.02
N ALA A 101 5.29 0.25 -2.98
CA ALA A 101 5.72 1.65 -2.97
C ALA A 101 7.21 1.80 -3.30
N ASP A 102 7.92 0.68 -3.44
CA ASP A 102 9.34 0.47 -3.75
C ASP A 102 10.32 1.09 -2.72
N LEU A 103 10.13 2.36 -2.40
CA LEU A 103 11.03 3.21 -1.63
C LEU A 103 10.75 3.16 -0.13
N TYR A 104 11.83 3.22 0.66
CA TYR A 104 11.77 3.29 2.13
C TYR A 104 10.92 4.49 2.59
N SER A 105 11.18 5.66 2.02
CA SER A 105 10.54 6.93 2.39
C SER A 105 9.03 6.90 2.14
N SER A 106 8.63 6.35 0.99
CA SER A 106 7.23 6.16 0.62
C SER A 106 6.50 5.19 1.55
N THR A 107 7.09 4.02 1.80
CA THR A 107 6.50 2.99 2.67
C THR A 107 6.38 3.46 4.12
N LEU A 108 7.44 4.07 4.67
CA LEU A 108 7.43 4.61 6.03
C LEU A 108 6.38 5.71 6.20
N PHE A 109 6.24 6.59 5.21
CA PHE A 109 5.22 7.64 5.23
C PHE A 109 3.81 7.06 5.33
N VAL A 110 3.48 6.06 4.50
CA VAL A 110 2.17 5.42 4.51
C VAL A 110 1.90 4.71 5.84
N LEU A 111 2.87 3.95 6.37
CA LEU A 111 2.78 3.30 7.68
C LEU A 111 2.44 4.31 8.79
N CYS A 112 3.19 5.42 8.84
CA CYS A 112 2.98 6.48 9.83
C CYS A 112 1.61 7.17 9.70
N MET A 113 1.14 7.41 8.47
CA MET A 113 -0.15 8.06 8.21
C MET A 113 -1.35 7.18 8.54
N LEU A 114 -1.25 5.86 8.32
CA LEU A 114 -2.32 4.91 8.62
C LEU A 114 -2.40 4.59 10.12
N TRP A 115 -1.29 4.69 10.85
CA TRP A 115 -1.23 4.39 12.27
C TRP A 115 -2.31 5.10 13.11
N PRO A 116 -2.45 6.46 13.10
CA PRO A 116 -3.40 7.14 13.98
C PRO A 116 -4.87 6.86 13.67
N VAL A 117 -5.19 6.44 12.44
CA VAL A 117 -6.55 6.28 11.93
C VAL A 117 -7.05 4.83 11.89
N THR A 118 -6.17 3.86 12.16
CA THR A 118 -6.50 2.43 12.20
C THR A 118 -6.17 1.79 13.56
N THR A 119 -6.92 0.76 13.95
CA THR A 119 -6.60 -0.08 15.12
C THR A 119 -5.86 -1.36 14.75
N GLY A 120 -5.90 -1.72 13.48
CA GLY A 120 -5.22 -2.86 12.88
C GLY A 120 -5.74 -3.08 11.46
N TYR A 121 -4.93 -3.71 10.63
CA TYR A 121 -5.26 -4.02 9.24
C TYR A 121 -4.38 -5.13 8.69
N TYR A 122 -4.84 -5.78 7.63
CA TYR A 122 -4.05 -6.74 6.89
C TYR A 122 -3.13 -6.01 5.92
N PHE A 123 -1.93 -6.53 5.72
CA PHE A 123 -0.96 -5.95 4.80
C PHE A 123 -0.44 -6.96 3.79
N ILE A 124 -0.08 -6.47 2.61
CA ILE A 124 0.78 -7.13 1.62
C ILE A 124 1.96 -6.19 1.39
N PHE A 125 3.18 -6.70 1.41
CA PHE A 125 4.37 -6.01 0.93
C PHE A 125 4.81 -6.70 -0.36
N ASP A 126 4.82 -5.99 -1.49
CA ASP A 126 5.13 -6.55 -2.81
C ASP A 126 6.63 -6.78 -2.99
N GLU A 127 7.46 -5.92 -2.40
CA GLU A 127 8.91 -5.97 -2.45
C GLU A 127 9.47 -5.92 -1.03
N PHE A 128 9.13 -6.95 -0.25
CA PHE A 128 9.39 -6.98 1.19
C PHE A 128 10.87 -6.78 1.53
N MET A 129 11.79 -7.38 0.75
CA MET A 129 13.22 -7.28 1.03
C MET A 129 13.79 -5.91 0.61
N GLY A 130 14.59 -5.29 1.49
CA GLY A 130 15.23 -4.00 1.24
C GLY A 130 14.46 -2.86 1.90
N ASP A 131 14.06 -1.88 1.10
CA ASP A 131 13.48 -0.62 1.54
C ASP A 131 12.17 -0.79 2.33
N GLU A 132 11.27 -1.67 1.89
CA GLU A 132 10.00 -1.90 2.58
C GLU A 132 10.18 -2.56 3.95
N LEU A 133 11.04 -3.58 4.07
CA LEU A 133 11.39 -4.20 5.36
C LEU A 133 12.08 -3.20 6.29
N LEU A 134 12.99 -2.37 5.79
CA LEU A 134 13.65 -1.35 6.60
C LEU A 134 12.63 -0.34 7.15
N ALA A 135 11.69 0.11 6.32
CA ALA A 135 10.61 1.00 6.74
C ALA A 135 9.71 0.35 7.79
N LEU A 136 9.35 -0.92 7.60
CA LEU A 136 8.54 -1.67 8.56
C LEU A 136 9.26 -1.90 9.90
N ASP A 137 10.57 -2.21 9.87
CA ASP A 137 11.39 -2.43 11.07
C ASP A 137 11.52 -1.14 11.89
N ASP A 138 11.83 -0.01 11.25
CA ASP A 138 11.89 1.29 11.93
C ASP A 138 10.53 1.71 12.50
N PHE A 139 9.46 1.50 11.72
CA PHE A 139 8.10 1.73 12.20
C PHE A 139 7.78 0.85 13.41
N ALA A 140 8.08 -0.45 13.36
CA ALA A 140 7.80 -1.39 14.45
C ALA A 140 8.61 -1.11 15.73
N ARG A 141 9.80 -0.50 15.61
CA ARG A 141 10.57 0.00 16.75
C ARG A 141 10.00 1.28 17.35
N ALA A 142 9.41 2.14 16.52
CA ALA A 142 8.88 3.43 16.94
C ALA A 142 7.46 3.35 17.53
N PHE A 143 6.66 2.37 17.09
CA PHE A 143 5.24 2.26 17.45
C PHE A 143 4.93 0.96 18.20
N PRO A 144 3.97 0.96 19.14
CA PRO A 144 3.54 -0.23 19.88
C PRO A 144 2.66 -1.13 18.99
N VAL A 145 3.26 -1.73 17.97
CA VAL A 145 2.60 -2.58 16.98
C VAL A 145 2.98 -4.04 17.19
N GLU A 146 2.01 -4.92 17.01
CA GLU A 146 2.21 -6.36 16.89
C GLU A 146 2.04 -6.76 15.43
N LEU A 147 3.04 -7.48 14.91
CA LEU A 147 3.06 -7.98 13.53
C LEU A 147 2.91 -9.50 13.52
N GLU A 148 1.97 -9.98 12.72
CA GLU A 148 1.78 -11.41 12.46
C GLU A 148 1.94 -11.66 10.95
N PHE A 149 2.97 -12.44 10.58
CA PHE A 149 3.18 -12.85 9.20
C PHE A 149 2.47 -14.17 8.95
N LEU A 150 1.51 -14.17 8.01
CA LEU A 150 0.63 -15.30 7.76
C LEU A 150 1.12 -16.18 6.61
N CYS A 151 1.66 -15.57 5.55
CA CYS A 151 2.32 -16.30 4.47
C CYS A 151 3.33 -15.43 3.73
N SER A 152 4.17 -16.09 2.93
CA SER A 152 5.14 -15.45 2.05
C SER A 152 5.21 -16.15 0.70
N ALA A 153 5.74 -15.45 -0.30
CA ALA A 153 6.00 -15.99 -1.62
C ALA A 153 7.37 -15.52 -2.15
N GLY A 154 7.96 -16.31 -3.05
CA GLY A 154 9.28 -16.05 -3.63
C GLY A 154 10.46 -16.57 -2.80
N THR A 155 11.67 -16.42 -3.33
CA THR A 155 12.92 -16.82 -2.67
C THR A 155 13.43 -15.69 -1.79
N TYR A 156 13.69 -15.94 -0.51
CA TYR A 156 13.93 -14.93 0.54
C TYR A 156 12.76 -13.95 0.59
N PRO A 157 11.79 -14.17 1.51
CA PRO A 157 10.37 -13.84 1.28
C PRO A 157 10.21 -12.53 0.51
N ALA A 158 10.01 -12.65 -0.80
CA ALA A 158 10.01 -11.50 -1.69
C ALA A 158 8.72 -10.70 -1.48
N LYS A 159 7.65 -11.43 -1.20
CA LYS A 159 6.32 -10.93 -0.87
C LYS A 159 5.89 -11.52 0.46
N VAL A 160 5.25 -10.71 1.30
CA VAL A 160 4.64 -11.20 2.54
C VAL A 160 3.22 -10.70 2.67
N PHE A 161 2.38 -11.55 3.25
CA PHE A 161 1.04 -11.20 3.69
C PHE A 161 0.93 -11.42 5.19
N GLY A 162 0.33 -10.47 5.88
CA GLY A 162 0.20 -10.51 7.31
C GLY A 162 -0.86 -9.57 7.85
N HIS A 163 -0.84 -9.41 9.16
CA HIS A 163 -1.73 -8.54 9.89
C HIS A 163 -0.93 -7.75 10.91
N MET A 164 -1.27 -6.48 11.07
CA MET A 164 -0.71 -5.65 12.13
C MET A 164 -1.81 -5.06 13.00
N ARG A 165 -1.57 -5.01 14.30
CA ARG A 165 -2.50 -4.47 15.30
C ARG A 165 -1.76 -3.71 16.38
N ARG A 166 -2.45 -2.76 17.01
CA ARG A 166 -1.87 -2.09 18.19
C ARG A 166 -1.73 -3.09 19.32
N THR A 167 -0.63 -3.04 20.07
CA THR A 167 -0.55 -3.75 21.34
C THR A 167 -1.46 -3.06 22.34
N THR A 168 -2.28 -3.85 23.03
CA THR A 168 -2.99 -3.38 24.23
C THR A 168 -1.96 -3.23 25.35
N GLN A 169 -1.72 -2.00 25.79
CA GLN A 169 -1.15 -1.75 27.12
C GLN A 169 -2.20 -2.04 28.19
#